data_AF-A0A1T5GR67-F1
#
_entry.id   AF-A0A1T5GR67-F1
#
_cell.length_a   1.000
_cell.length_b   1.000
_cell.length_c   1.000
_cell.angle_alpha   90.00
_cell.angle_beta   90.00
_cell.angle_gamma   90.00
#
_symmetry.space_group_name_H-M   'P 1'
#
loop_
_entity.id
_entity.type
_entity.pdbx_description
1 polymer ?
#
loop_
_entity_poly.entity_id
_entity_poly.type
_entity_poly.pdbx_seq_one_letter_code
_entity_poly.pdbx_strand_id
1 'polypeptide(L)' 'MAEKKAFVLRVNPDMLKELEAWAQQDFRSLNGQIEFLLSEALKKQKRAKQKDTRPEDAD' A
#
# COMPACT_ATOMS: atom_id res chain seq x y z
N MET A 1 -19.18 -5.31 -5.62
CA MET A 1 -17.76 -5.45 -5.25
C MET A 1 -16.94 -4.95 -6.43
N ALA A 2 -15.95 -4.08 -6.24
CA ALA A 2 -15.08 -3.68 -7.33
C ALA A 2 -14.39 -4.93 -7.90
N GLU A 3 -14.27 -5.01 -9.22
CA GLU A 3 -13.65 -6.15 -9.90
C GLU A 3 -12.18 -6.23 -9.49
N LYS A 4 -11.79 -7.37 -8.87
CA LYS A 4 -10.39 -7.62 -8.48
C LYS A 4 -9.71 -8.39 -9.60
N LYS A 5 -8.67 -7.78 -10.20
CA LYS A 5 -7.85 -8.43 -11.22
C LYS A 5 -6.66 -9.14 -10.58
N ALA A 6 -6.55 -10.44 -10.77
CA ALA A 6 -5.38 -11.20 -10.36
C ALA A 6 -4.17 -10.83 -11.22
N PHE A 7 -2.99 -10.72 -10.60
CA PHE A 7 -1.73 -10.49 -11.28
C PHE A 7 -0.61 -11.25 -10.55
N VAL A 8 0.45 -11.59 -11.28
CA VAL A 8 1.64 -12.24 -10.70
C VAL A 8 2.58 -11.16 -10.20
N LEU A 9 2.90 -11.19 -8.91
CA LEU A 9 3.89 -10.30 -8.30
C LEU A 9 5.22 -11.04 -8.15
N ARG A 10 6.28 -10.48 -8.72
CA ARG A 10 7.65 -10.94 -8.45
C ARG A 10 8.17 -10.21 -7.22
N VAL A 11 8.61 -10.96 -6.22
CA VAL A 11 8.96 -10.43 -4.91
C VAL A 11 10.13 -11.23 -4.34
N ASN A 12 10.98 -10.59 -3.55
CA ASN A 12 12.01 -11.30 -2.80
C ASN A 12 11.32 -12.25 -1.79
N PRO A 13 11.71 -13.55 -1.72
CA PRO A 13 11.08 -14.52 -0.82
C PRO A 13 11.18 -14.14 0.67
N ASP A 14 12.24 -13.48 1.11
CA ASP A 14 12.38 -13.09 2.51
C ASP A 14 11.43 -11.95 2.85
N MET A 15 11.26 -10.99 1.93
CA MET A 15 10.23 -9.96 2.07
C MET A 15 8.82 -10.55 2.11
N LEU A 16 8.56 -11.63 1.37
CA LEU A 16 7.27 -12.31 1.40
C LEU A 16 6.99 -12.94 2.78
N LYS A 17 8.00 -13.58 3.39
CA LYS A 17 7.89 -14.15 4.73
C LYS A 17 7.62 -13.08 5.79
N GLU A 18 8.31 -11.95 5.72
CA GLU A 18 8.08 -10.82 6.62
C GLU A 18 6.65 -10.27 6.49
N LEU A 19 6.15 -10.14 5.26
CA LEU A 19 4.77 -9.72 5.00
C LEU A 19 3.74 -10.74 5.50
N GLU A 20 4.00 -12.04 5.37
CA GLU A 20 3.13 -13.09 5.92
C GLU A 20 3.08 -13.05 7.45
N ALA A 21 4.23 -12.94 8.11
CA ALA A 21 4.30 -12.83 9.57
C ALA A 21 3.55 -11.59 10.08
N TRP A 22 3.73 -10.45 9.41
CA TRP A 22 3.00 -9.22 9.74
C TRP A 22 1.48 -9.39 9.50
N ALA A 23 1.07 -9.97 8.37
CA ALA A 23 -0.34 -10.23 8.11
C ALA A 23 -0.98 -11.11 9.20
N GLN A 24 -0.27 -12.13 9.68
CA GLN A 24 -0.73 -12.98 10.78
C GLN A 24 -0.90 -12.21 12.09
N GLN A 25 0.04 -11.33 12.44
CA GLN A 25 -0.05 -10.48 13.64
C GLN A 25 -1.27 -9.55 13.61
N ASP A 26 -1.64 -9.06 12.42
CA ASP A 26 -2.79 -8.19 12.20
C ASP A 26 -4.10 -8.96 11.94
N PHE A 27 -4.12 -10.29 12.07
CA PHE A 27 -5.25 -11.17 11.75
C PHE A 27 -5.80 -10.98 10.32
N ARG A 28 -4.89 -10.78 9.35
CA ARG A 28 -5.20 -10.57 7.92
C ARG A 28 -4.66 -11.72 7.07
N SER A 29 -5.24 -11.90 5.89
CA SER A 29 -4.60 -12.69 4.84
C SER A 29 -3.44 -11.92 4.22
N LEU A 30 -2.46 -12.61 3.67
CA LEU A 30 -1.35 -11.99 2.94
C LEU A 30 -1.84 -11.04 1.83
N ASN A 31 -2.83 -11.47 1.03
CA ASN A 31 -3.43 -10.62 0.00
C ASN A 31 -4.10 -9.38 0.59
N GLY A 32 -4.79 -9.51 1.72
CA GLY A 32 -5.40 -8.39 2.43
C GLY A 32 -4.37 -7.40 2.98
N GLN A 33 -3.23 -7.91 3.46
CA GLN A 33 -2.12 -7.07 3.92
C GLN A 33 -1.47 -6.31 2.77
N ILE A 34 -1.21 -6.98 1.64
CA ILE A 34 -0.67 -6.34 0.43
C ILE A 34 -1.62 -5.26 -0.08
N GLU A 35 -2.92 -5.55 -0.16
CA GLU A 35 -3.94 -4.56 -0.59
C GLU A 35 -3.97 -3.33 0.33
N PHE A 36 -3.88 -3.55 1.64
CA PHE A 36 -3.82 -2.47 2.63
C PHE A 36 -2.58 -1.59 2.44
N LEU A 37 -1.40 -2.20 2.37
CA LEU A 37 -0.13 -1.48 2.20
C LEU A 37 -0.08 -0.67 0.91
N LEU A 38 -0.53 -1.25 -0.21
CA LEU A 38 -0.60 -0.55 -1.49
C LEU A 38 -1.59 0.62 -1.43
N SER A 39 -2.74 0.44 -0.77
CA SER A 39 -3.73 1.51 -0.58
C SER A 39 -3.18 2.67 0.22
N GLU A 40 -2.48 2.40 1.32
CA GLU A 40 -1.86 3.43 2.16
C GLU A 40 -0.70 4.13 1.42
N ALA A 41 0.13 3.40 0.68
CA ALA A 41 1.18 3.97 -0.14
C ALA A 41 0.64 4.94 -1.20
N LEU A 42 -0.44 4.55 -1.90
CA LEU A 42 -1.09 5.40 -2.90
C LEU A 42 -1.73 6.65 -2.27
N LYS A 43 -2.38 6.52 -1.11
CA LYS A 43 -2.92 7.68 -0.38
C LYS A 43 -1.81 8.64 0.03
N LYS A 44 -0.70 8.12 0.58
CA LYS A 44 0.47 8.92 0.97
C LYS A 44 1.08 9.65 -0.22
N GLN A 45 1.24 8.97 -1.35
CA GLN A 45 1.75 9.58 -2.58
C GLN A 45 0.83 10.69 -3.10
N LYS A 46 -0.49 10.47 -3.12
CA LYS A 46 -1.47 11.49 -3.53
C LYS A 46 -1.43 12.72 -2.62
N ARG A 47 -1.36 12.53 -1.31
CA ARG A 47 -1.22 13.62 -0.32
C ARG A 47 0.08 14.40 -0.52
N ALA A 48 1.20 13.72 -0.78
CA ALA A 48 2.47 14.37 -1.05
C ALA A 48 2.40 15.27 -2.30
N LYS A 49 1.80 14.78 -3.40
CA LYS A 49 1.59 15.57 -4.62
C LYS A 49 0.69 16.80 -4.40
N GLN A 50 -0.34 16.69 -3.58
CA GLN A 50 -1.21 17.83 -3.26
C GLN A 50 -0.51 18.90 -2.41
N LYS A 51 0.48 18.52 -1.59
CA LYS A 51 1.27 19.49 -0.82
C LYS A 51 2.18 20.31 -1.73
N ASP A 52 2.72 19.68 -2.77
CA ASP A 52 3.59 20.31 -3.78
C ASP A 52 2.83 21.31 -4.68
N THR A 53 1.52 21.10 -4.88
CA THR A 53 0.69 21.98 -5.73
C THR A 53 0.01 23.13 -4.99
N ARG A 54 0.24 23.30 -3.69
CA ARG A 54 -0.28 24.48 -2.96
C ARG A 54 0.77 25.59 -3.04
N PRO A 55 0.44 26.78 -3.60
CA PRO A 55 1.36 27.91 -3.57
C PRO A 55 1.72 28.22 -2.11
N GLU A 56 3.01 28.33 -1.81
CA GLU A 56 3.52 28.60 -0.45
C GLU A 56 3.28 30.03 0.04
N ASP A 57 2.74 30.95 -0.77
CA ASP A 57 2.57 32.34 -0.37
C ASP A 57 1.13 32.82 -0.60
N ALA A 58 0.35 32.83 0.48
CA ALA A 58 -0.84 33.66 0.65
C ALA A 58 -0.94 34.07 2.12
N ASP A 59 0.12 34.74 2.60
CA ASP A 59 0.11 35.62 3.77
C ASP A 59 0.67 36.99 3.35
#